data_AF-A0A6I2N7Y1-F1
#
_entry.id   AF-A0A6I2N7Y1-F1
#
_cell.length_a   1.000
_cell.length_b   1.000
_cell.length_c   1.000
_cell.angle_alpha   90.00
_cell.angle_beta   90.00
_cell.angle_gamma   90.00
#
_symmetry.space_group_name_H-M   'P 1'
#
loop_
_entity.id
_entity.type
_entity.pdbx_description
1 polymer ?
#
loop_
_entity_poly.entity_id
_entity_poly.type
_entity_poly.pdbx_seq_one_letter_code
_entity_poly.pdbx_strand_id
1 'polypeptide(L)'
;MRKRRFSLLKDEHTESFEINQLLTYEQPTPYIVANDEYSKDTTLIPVLTANKGFILGYTDEDFGVYQKGECIIFDDFTMDAKYVSFPFKVKSSAIKILTARPCVNLRFMFEYLSYLELKSEEHKRHYISEIASLVIEVPSLKRQNKIAFLMTSLDNKLTLEENAKLRYEDKKQYLLSQMFI
;
A
#
# COMPACT_ATOMS: atom_id res chain seq x y z
N MET A 1 4.26 4.39 15.84
CA MET A 1 5.68 4.60 15.47
C MET A 1 5.87 5.56 14.29
N ARG A 2 5.08 5.46 13.21
CA ARG A 2 5.21 6.30 12.00
C ARG A 2 5.11 7.82 12.29
N LYS A 3 4.11 8.26 13.07
CA LYS A 3 3.94 9.66 13.49
C LYS A 3 5.17 10.30 14.14
N ARG A 4 5.80 9.63 15.12
CA ARG A 4 7.00 10.13 15.82
C ARG A 4 8.22 10.28 14.89
N ARG A 5 8.32 9.49 13.82
CA ARG A 5 9.46 9.56 12.90
C ARG A 5 9.28 10.63 11.83
N PHE A 6 8.06 10.86 11.35
CA PHE A 6 7.79 11.95 10.41
C PHE A 6 7.94 13.33 11.07
N SER A 7 7.56 13.48 12.35
CA SER A 7 7.74 14.74 13.08
C SER A 7 9.20 15.14 13.28
N LEU A 8 10.12 14.16 13.32
CA LEU A 8 11.59 14.38 13.42
C LEU A 8 12.22 14.81 12.08
N LEU A 9 11.43 14.93 11.02
CA LEU A 9 11.89 15.36 9.69
C LEU A 9 11.63 16.85 9.43
N LYS A 10 11.09 17.59 10.41
CA LYS A 10 10.75 19.02 10.29
C LYS A 10 11.94 19.98 10.35
N ASP A 11 13.16 19.49 10.55
CA ASP A 11 14.36 20.31 10.75
C ASP A 11 15.09 20.70 9.44
N GLU A 12 14.46 20.52 8.26
CA GLU A 12 15.10 20.78 6.96
C GLU A 12 14.12 21.44 5.98
N HIS A 13 14.65 22.08 4.93
CA HIS A 13 13.84 22.79 3.93
C HIS A 13 12.90 21.82 3.18
N THR A 14 11.62 22.14 3.22
CA THR A 14 10.55 21.49 2.45
C THR A 14 9.94 22.48 1.49
N GLU A 15 9.35 21.95 0.42
CA GLU A 15 8.58 22.71 -0.55
C GLU A 15 7.14 22.19 -0.56
N SER A 16 6.18 23.10 -0.73
CA SER A 16 4.76 22.79 -0.75
C SER A 16 4.30 22.37 -2.15
N PHE A 17 3.63 21.23 -2.25
CA PHE A 17 3.05 20.73 -3.50
C PHE A 17 1.66 20.15 -3.26
N GLU A 18 0.77 20.27 -4.25
CA GLU A 18 -0.44 19.46 -4.31
C GLU A 18 -0.10 18.00 -4.65
N ILE A 19 -0.86 17.05 -4.11
CA ILE A 19 -0.63 15.62 -4.39
C ILE A 19 -0.70 15.31 -5.89
N ASN A 20 -1.58 15.97 -6.67
CA ASN A 20 -1.70 15.78 -8.12
C ASN A 20 -0.45 16.22 -8.92
N GLN A 21 0.41 17.06 -8.32
CA GLN A 21 1.70 17.50 -8.88
C GLN A 21 2.81 16.47 -8.62
N LEU A 22 2.59 15.55 -7.67
CA LEU A 22 3.57 14.55 -7.23
C LEU A 22 3.21 13.14 -7.71
N LEU A 23 1.92 12.82 -7.78
CA LEU A 23 1.39 11.52 -8.16
C LEU A 23 0.50 11.64 -9.39
N THR A 24 0.65 10.69 -10.31
CA THR A 24 -0.29 10.48 -11.41
C THR A 24 -1.27 9.40 -11.02
N TYR A 25 -2.56 9.67 -11.15
CA TYR A 25 -3.58 8.66 -10.94
C TYR A 25 -3.99 7.99 -12.26
N GLU A 26 -4.32 6.71 -12.17
CA GLU A 26 -4.91 5.91 -13.23
C GLU A 26 -6.21 5.28 -12.72
N GLN A 27 -7.25 5.25 -13.57
CA GLN A 27 -8.49 4.55 -13.23
C GLN A 27 -8.30 3.03 -13.30
N PRO A 28 -8.88 2.26 -12.37
CA PRO A 28 -8.68 0.81 -12.30
C PRO A 28 -9.45 0.02 -13.35
N THR A 29 -10.37 0.64 -14.10
CA THR A 29 -11.30 -0.03 -15.02
C THR A 29 -10.65 -1.07 -15.95
N PRO A 30 -9.48 -0.83 -16.55
CA PRO A 30 -8.82 -1.82 -17.41
C PRO A 30 -8.35 -3.10 -16.68
N TYR A 31 -8.29 -3.06 -15.35
CA TYR A 31 -7.74 -4.11 -14.49
C TYR A 31 -8.77 -4.82 -13.64
N ILE A 32 -10.05 -4.49 -13.83
CA ILE A 32 -11.14 -5.14 -13.10
C ILE A 32 -11.27 -6.57 -13.60
N VAL A 33 -11.40 -7.51 -12.66
CA VAL A 33 -11.68 -8.93 -12.99
C VAL A 33 -13.03 -9.06 -13.69
N ALA A 34 -13.12 -9.98 -14.64
CA ALA A 34 -14.39 -10.28 -15.32
C ALA A 34 -15.26 -11.21 -14.48
N ASN A 35 -14.64 -12.14 -13.73
CA ASN A 35 -15.33 -13.10 -12.88
C ASN A 35 -15.09 -12.83 -11.38
N ASP A 36 -16.11 -13.12 -10.57
CA ASP A 36 -16.09 -12.95 -9.11
C ASP A 36 -15.78 -14.26 -8.34
N GLU A 37 -15.41 -15.32 -9.05
CA GLU A 37 -14.94 -16.58 -8.47
C GLU A 37 -13.42 -16.58 -8.38
N TYR A 38 -12.89 -16.71 -7.15
CA TYR A 38 -11.45 -16.63 -6.91
C TYR A 38 -10.90 -17.96 -6.38
N SER A 39 -9.79 -18.39 -6.97
CA SER A 39 -9.01 -19.54 -6.53
C SER A 39 -8.22 -19.25 -5.25
N LYS A 40 -7.84 -20.31 -4.53
CA LYS A 40 -6.85 -20.28 -3.44
C LYS A 40 -5.42 -20.55 -3.93
N ASP A 41 -5.25 -20.85 -5.22
CA ASP A 41 -3.95 -21.11 -5.82
C ASP A 41 -3.12 -19.82 -5.90
N THR A 42 -2.09 -19.74 -5.07
CA THR A 42 -1.23 -18.56 -4.95
C THR A 42 -0.27 -18.38 -6.12
N THR A 43 -0.24 -19.30 -7.08
CA THR A 43 0.59 -19.19 -8.30
C THR A 43 -0.07 -18.33 -9.38
N LEU A 44 -1.38 -18.08 -9.25
CA LEU A 44 -2.19 -17.28 -10.17
C LEU A 44 -2.11 -15.78 -9.86
N ILE A 45 -2.80 -14.94 -10.65
CA ILE A 45 -2.76 -13.48 -10.47
C ILE A 45 -3.61 -13.07 -9.26
N PRO A 46 -3.08 -12.34 -8.28
CA PRO A 46 -3.85 -11.91 -7.12
C PRO A 46 -4.90 -10.87 -7.50
N VAL A 47 -6.09 -11.01 -6.92
CA VAL A 47 -7.19 -10.05 -7.04
C VAL A 47 -7.25 -9.20 -5.78
N LEU A 48 -7.04 -7.90 -5.94
CA LEU A 48 -6.92 -6.96 -4.84
C LEU A 48 -8.25 -6.25 -4.53
N THR A 49 -8.42 -5.91 -3.26
CA THR A 49 -9.46 -5.01 -2.77
C THR A 49 -8.87 -4.04 -1.76
N ALA A 50 -9.54 -2.90 -1.61
CA ALA A 50 -9.23 -1.92 -0.58
C ALA A 50 -9.78 -2.29 0.82
N ASN A 51 -10.74 -3.20 0.88
CA ASN A 51 -11.46 -3.55 2.11
C ASN A 51 -10.71 -4.60 2.96
N LYS A 52 -11.42 -5.16 3.95
CA LYS A 52 -10.90 -6.22 4.83
C LYS A 52 -10.40 -7.42 4.01
N GLY A 53 -9.10 -7.70 4.12
CA GLY A 53 -8.40 -8.72 3.33
C GLY A 53 -7.92 -8.15 2.00
N PHE A 54 -6.66 -7.66 1.97
CA PHE A 54 -6.09 -6.97 0.82
C PHE A 54 -6.08 -7.82 -0.47
N ILE A 55 -5.82 -9.13 -0.33
CA ILE A 55 -5.94 -10.12 -1.41
C ILE A 55 -7.22 -10.92 -1.14
N LEU A 56 -8.14 -10.94 -2.12
CA LEU A 56 -9.39 -11.68 -2.04
C LEU A 56 -9.25 -13.14 -2.46
N GLY A 57 -8.27 -13.43 -3.30
CA GLY A 57 -7.99 -14.71 -3.92
C GLY A 57 -7.22 -14.48 -5.22
N TYR A 58 -7.22 -15.47 -6.09
CA TYR A 58 -6.43 -15.46 -7.31
C TYR A 58 -7.26 -15.83 -8.54
N THR A 59 -6.90 -15.28 -9.70
CA THR A 59 -7.57 -15.49 -10.98
C THR A 59 -6.59 -15.98 -12.04
N ASP A 60 -7.07 -16.83 -12.92
CA ASP A 60 -6.39 -17.32 -14.12
C ASP A 60 -6.54 -16.37 -15.32
N GLU A 61 -7.25 -15.24 -15.17
CA GLU A 61 -7.33 -14.19 -16.18
C GLU A 61 -5.93 -13.62 -16.50
N ASP A 62 -5.49 -13.79 -17.73
CA ASP A 62 -4.18 -13.34 -18.24
C ASP A 62 -4.24 -11.97 -18.94
N PHE A 63 -5.45 -11.44 -19.17
CA PHE A 63 -5.70 -10.13 -19.75
C PHE A 63 -6.01 -9.08 -18.68
N GLY A 64 -5.76 -7.81 -18.99
CA GLY A 64 -6.08 -6.71 -18.08
C GLY A 64 -5.33 -6.83 -16.74
N VAL A 65 -4.12 -7.39 -16.73
CA VAL A 65 -3.27 -7.45 -15.54
C VAL A 65 -2.50 -6.15 -15.42
N TYR A 66 -2.54 -5.51 -14.25
CA TYR A 66 -1.66 -4.38 -13.97
C TYR A 66 -0.25 -4.89 -13.75
N GLN A 67 0.65 -4.55 -14.66
CA GLN A 67 2.05 -4.99 -14.63
C GLN A 67 3.03 -3.87 -15.04
N LYS A 68 2.67 -2.62 -14.76
CA LYS A 68 3.47 -1.43 -15.13
C LYS A 68 4.57 -1.09 -14.11
N GLY A 69 4.70 -1.88 -13.04
CA GLY A 69 5.66 -1.66 -11.96
C GLY A 69 4.96 -1.41 -10.63
N GLU A 70 5.70 -0.79 -9.70
CA GLU A 70 5.18 -0.50 -8.36
C GLU A 70 4.16 0.64 -8.39
N CYS A 71 3.13 0.54 -7.56
CA CYS A 71 2.09 1.56 -7.43
C CYS A 71 1.53 1.63 -6.01
N ILE A 72 0.80 2.70 -5.73
CA ILE A 72 -0.05 2.79 -4.54
C ILE A 72 -1.49 2.54 -4.96
N ILE A 73 -2.15 1.60 -4.32
CA ILE A 73 -3.61 1.48 -4.38
C ILE A 73 -4.19 2.36 -3.29
N PHE A 74 -4.99 3.35 -3.69
CA PHE A 74 -5.70 4.24 -2.78
C PHE A 74 -7.20 4.00 -2.88
N ASP A 75 -7.85 3.74 -1.75
CA ASP A 75 -9.29 3.54 -1.73
C ASP A 75 -10.05 4.85 -1.65
N ASP A 76 -10.98 5.05 -2.57
CA ASP A 76 -11.69 6.32 -2.74
C ASP A 76 -12.73 6.55 -1.64
N PHE A 77 -13.15 5.48 -0.92
CA PHE A 77 -14.14 5.55 0.17
C PHE A 77 -13.48 5.60 1.55
N THR A 78 -12.56 4.68 1.83
CA THR A 78 -11.91 4.56 3.15
C THR A 78 -10.68 5.44 3.30
N MET A 79 -10.13 5.96 2.19
CA MET A 79 -8.85 6.68 2.12
C MET A 79 -7.63 5.84 2.52
N ASP A 80 -7.79 4.52 2.61
CA ASP A 80 -6.70 3.60 2.90
C ASP A 80 -5.74 3.50 1.70
N ALA A 81 -4.44 3.52 1.99
CA ALA A 81 -3.40 3.32 1.00
C ALA A 81 -2.69 1.97 1.21
N LYS A 82 -2.37 1.28 0.12
CA LYS A 82 -1.56 0.05 0.10
C LYS A 82 -0.46 0.18 -0.95
N TYR A 83 0.76 -0.24 -0.60
CA TYR A 83 1.87 -0.31 -1.55
C TYR A 83 1.87 -1.65 -2.26
N VAL A 84 1.99 -1.66 -3.59
CA VAL A 84 1.95 -2.88 -4.40
C VAL A 84 3.14 -2.93 -5.33
N SER A 85 3.87 -4.05 -5.29
CA SER A 85 5.11 -4.27 -6.04
C SER A 85 5.10 -5.56 -6.87
N PHE A 86 3.91 -6.12 -7.12
CA PHE A 86 3.70 -7.35 -7.89
C PHE A 86 2.52 -7.16 -8.85
N PRO A 87 2.40 -7.95 -9.93
CA PRO A 87 1.28 -7.87 -10.86
C PRO A 87 -0.06 -8.23 -10.21
N PHE A 88 -1.14 -7.56 -10.60
CA PHE A 88 -2.45 -7.80 -9.99
C PHE A 88 -3.63 -7.46 -10.91
N LYS A 89 -4.81 -7.95 -10.52
CA LYS A 89 -6.12 -7.43 -10.93
C LYS A 89 -6.87 -6.89 -9.72
N VAL A 90 -7.97 -6.19 -9.94
CA VAL A 90 -8.71 -5.52 -8.86
C VAL A 90 -10.18 -5.86 -8.93
N LYS A 91 -10.86 -5.86 -7.77
CA LYS A 91 -12.28 -6.22 -7.73
C LYS A 91 -13.21 -5.11 -8.21
N SER A 92 -12.88 -3.84 -7.98
CA SER A 92 -13.84 -2.75 -8.18
C SER A 92 -13.22 -1.45 -8.65
N SER A 93 -14.07 -0.56 -9.15
CA SER A 93 -13.72 0.80 -9.57
C SER A 93 -13.54 1.80 -8.42
N ALA A 94 -13.64 1.33 -7.18
CA ALA A 94 -13.55 2.15 -5.97
C ALA A 94 -12.13 2.56 -5.62
N ILE A 95 -11.12 2.02 -6.28
CA ILE A 95 -9.72 2.33 -6.01
C ILE A 95 -9.15 3.33 -7.04
N LYS A 96 -8.02 3.93 -6.70
CA LYS A 96 -7.14 4.67 -7.60
C LYS A 96 -5.77 4.00 -7.60
N ILE A 97 -5.17 3.90 -8.78
CA ILE A 97 -3.81 3.40 -8.93
C ILE A 97 -2.91 4.62 -9.09
N LEU A 98 -2.03 4.85 -8.12
CA LEU A 98 -1.17 6.03 -8.09
C LEU A 98 0.27 5.64 -8.40
N THR A 99 0.90 6.41 -9.29
CA THR A 99 2.30 6.27 -9.69
C THR A 99 3.03 7.58 -9.46
N ALA A 100 4.34 7.51 -9.20
CA ALA A 100 5.12 8.71 -8.94
C ALA A 100 5.42 9.45 -10.25
N ARG A 101 5.33 10.78 -10.20
CA ARG A 101 5.89 11.64 -11.25
C ARG A 101 7.42 11.68 -11.16
N PRO A 102 8.11 12.19 -12.20
CA PRO A 102 9.56 12.35 -12.16
C PRO A 102 10.01 13.12 -10.90
N CYS A 103 11.18 12.76 -10.38
CA CYS A 103 11.77 13.34 -9.19
C CYS A 103 10.99 13.15 -7.86
N VAL A 104 10.03 12.22 -7.83
CA VAL A 104 9.29 11.82 -6.62
C VAL A 104 9.55 10.35 -6.31
N ASN A 105 9.82 10.03 -5.05
CA ASN A 105 9.93 8.65 -4.61
C ASN A 105 8.54 8.10 -4.20
N LEU A 106 8.04 7.09 -4.92
CA LEU A 106 6.72 6.51 -4.67
C LEU A 106 6.58 5.93 -3.26
N ARG A 107 7.60 5.22 -2.77
CA ARG A 107 7.58 4.63 -1.43
C ARG A 107 7.52 5.70 -0.35
N PHE A 108 8.22 6.81 -0.51
CA PHE A 108 8.08 7.97 0.38
C PHE A 108 6.64 8.50 0.38
N MET A 109 6.02 8.66 -0.79
CA MET A 109 4.63 9.12 -0.89
C MET A 109 3.65 8.18 -0.18
N PHE A 110 3.84 6.87 -0.30
CA PHE A 110 3.06 5.88 0.44
C PHE A 110 3.18 6.05 1.97
N GLU A 111 4.41 6.24 2.47
CA GLU A 111 4.64 6.48 3.89
C GLU A 111 4.01 7.80 4.35
N TYR A 112 4.05 8.82 3.50
CA TYR A 112 3.45 10.13 3.78
C TYR A 112 1.92 10.04 3.86
N LEU A 113 1.27 9.40 2.88
CA LEU A 113 -0.17 9.14 2.90
C LEU A 113 -0.58 8.33 4.14
N SER A 114 0.21 7.30 4.48
CA SER A 114 0.00 6.50 5.68
C SER A 114 0.17 7.31 6.98
N TYR A 115 1.04 8.30 6.97
CA TYR A 115 1.27 9.20 8.11
C TYR A 115 0.10 10.17 8.34
N LEU A 116 -0.56 10.61 7.27
CA LEU A 116 -1.71 11.52 7.37
C LEU A 116 -2.88 10.90 8.14
N GLU A 117 -2.95 9.55 8.21
CA GLU A 117 -4.04 8.82 8.88
C GLU A 117 -5.42 9.32 8.44
N LEU A 118 -5.58 9.54 7.14
CA LEU A 118 -6.81 9.99 6.52
C LEU A 118 -7.95 9.01 6.84
N LYS A 119 -9.14 9.56 7.12
CA LYS A 119 -10.34 8.79 7.41
C LYS A 119 -11.53 9.45 6.75
N SER A 120 -12.44 8.63 6.28
CA SER A 120 -13.76 9.08 5.86
C SER A 120 -14.82 8.74 6.89
N GLU A 121 -15.73 9.69 7.12
CA GLU A 121 -16.97 9.48 7.86
C GLU A 121 -18.20 9.42 6.92
N GLU A 122 -18.01 9.66 5.62
CA GLU A 122 -19.07 9.79 4.63
C GLU A 122 -18.92 8.75 3.51
N HIS A 123 -20.03 8.19 3.03
CA HIS A 123 -20.03 7.29 1.87
C HIS A 123 -19.90 8.06 0.55
N LYS A 124 -18.78 8.78 0.35
CA LYS A 124 -18.46 9.49 -0.89
C LYS A 124 -17.05 9.16 -1.39
N ARG A 125 -16.78 9.53 -2.64
CA ARG A 125 -15.47 9.40 -3.27
C ARG A 125 -14.63 10.62 -2.94
N HIS A 126 -13.42 10.43 -2.43
CA HIS A 126 -12.61 11.52 -1.88
C HIS A 126 -11.39 11.89 -2.72
N TYR A 127 -10.84 10.98 -3.53
CA TYR A 127 -9.51 11.18 -4.10
C TYR A 127 -9.44 12.42 -5.00
N ILE A 128 -10.34 12.52 -5.98
CA ILE A 128 -10.28 13.60 -6.98
C ILE A 128 -10.65 14.95 -6.37
N SER A 129 -11.66 15.00 -5.49
CA SER A 129 -12.21 16.24 -4.95
C SER A 129 -11.44 16.80 -3.76
N GLU A 130 -10.77 15.94 -2.98
CA GLU A 130 -10.18 16.34 -1.69
C GLU A 130 -8.69 15.97 -1.60
N ILE A 131 -8.33 14.74 -1.97
CA ILE A 131 -6.96 14.26 -1.75
C ILE A 131 -6.00 14.80 -2.82
N ALA A 132 -6.42 14.85 -4.08
CA ALA A 132 -5.58 15.25 -5.20
C ALA A 132 -5.09 16.71 -5.08
N SER A 133 -5.91 17.60 -4.51
CA SER A 133 -5.59 19.02 -4.28
C SER A 133 -5.01 19.29 -2.89
N LEU A 134 -4.81 18.26 -2.06
CA LEU A 134 -4.23 18.43 -0.73
C LEU A 134 -2.77 18.90 -0.87
N VAL A 135 -2.45 20.02 -0.24
CA VAL A 135 -1.09 20.57 -0.20
C VAL A 135 -0.29 19.89 0.91
N ILE A 136 0.89 19.40 0.56
CA ILE A 136 1.80 18.71 1.49
C ILE A 136 3.23 19.28 1.38
N GLU A 137 3.99 19.14 2.47
CA GLU A 137 5.39 19.53 2.54
C GLU A 137 6.28 18.36 2.13
N VAL A 138 7.06 18.55 1.05
CA VAL A 138 7.89 17.51 0.47
C VAL A 138 9.37 17.90 0.58
N PRO A 139 10.23 17.03 1.11
CA PRO A 139 11.67 17.28 1.15
C PRO A 139 12.33 16.93 -0.19
N SER A 140 13.61 17.28 -0.34
CA SER A 140 14.40 16.90 -1.53
C SER A 140 14.36 15.40 -1.85
N LEU A 141 14.46 15.03 -3.14
CA LEU A 141 14.45 13.63 -3.59
C LEU A 141 15.47 12.75 -2.86
N LYS A 142 16.68 13.26 -2.60
CA LYS A 142 17.71 12.55 -1.83
C LYS A 142 17.20 12.16 -0.45
N ARG A 143 16.46 13.05 0.20
CA ARG A 143 15.86 12.81 1.52
C ARG A 143 14.67 11.86 1.43
N GLN A 144 13.80 12.04 0.44
CA GLN A 144 12.69 11.10 0.17
C GLN A 144 13.23 9.66 0.07
N ASN A 145 14.29 9.45 -0.71
CA ASN A 145 14.94 8.14 -0.86
C ASN A 145 15.48 7.60 0.47
N LYS A 146 16.10 8.45 1.29
CA LYS A 146 16.61 8.04 2.62
C LYS A 146 15.49 7.63 3.56
N ILE A 147 14.38 8.36 3.55
CA ILE A 147 13.19 8.03 4.36
C ILE A 147 12.57 6.72 3.88
N ALA A 148 12.34 6.59 2.57
CA ALA A 148 11.81 5.39 1.95
C ALA A 148 12.65 4.16 2.32
N PHE A 149 13.97 4.24 2.13
CA PHE A 149 14.90 3.17 2.48
C PHE A 149 14.80 2.77 3.97
N LEU A 150 14.76 3.75 4.87
CA LEU A 150 14.64 3.48 6.30
C LEU A 150 13.30 2.78 6.63
N MET A 151 12.19 3.25 6.06
CA MET A 151 10.88 2.65 6.30
C MET A 151 10.77 1.24 5.74
N THR A 152 11.26 1.02 4.51
CA THR A 152 11.34 -0.33 3.93
C THR A 152 12.20 -1.26 4.79
N SER A 153 13.34 -0.78 5.31
CA SER A 153 14.20 -1.59 6.18
C SER A 153 13.52 -1.96 7.50
N LEU A 154 12.72 -1.06 8.07
CA LEU A 154 11.95 -1.33 9.28
C LEU A 154 10.83 -2.35 9.02
N ASP A 155 10.09 -2.18 7.94
CA ASP A 155 9.01 -3.11 7.58
C ASP A 155 9.58 -4.51 7.33
N ASN A 156 10.70 -4.63 6.61
CA ASN A 156 11.40 -5.90 6.41
C ASN A 156 11.78 -6.54 7.75
N LYS A 157 12.33 -5.75 8.68
CA LYS A 157 12.66 -6.26 10.02
C LYS A 157 11.41 -6.71 10.77
N LEU A 158 10.33 -5.94 10.73
CA LEU A 158 9.08 -6.29 11.39
C LEU A 158 8.54 -7.63 10.85
N THR A 159 8.51 -7.81 9.52
CA THR A 159 8.08 -9.05 8.89
C THR A 159 8.95 -10.24 9.30
N LEU A 160 10.27 -10.07 9.41
CA LEU A 160 11.17 -11.13 9.89
C LEU A 160 10.87 -11.54 11.33
N GLU A 161 10.63 -10.57 12.22
CA GLU A 161 10.30 -10.82 13.63
C GLU A 161 8.91 -11.48 13.77
N GLU A 162 7.91 -11.05 13.00
CA GLU A 162 6.57 -11.67 12.98
C GLU A 162 6.65 -13.13 12.52
N ASN A 163 7.41 -13.42 11.47
CA ASN A 163 7.63 -14.78 11.00
C ASN A 163 8.39 -15.63 12.02
N ALA A 164 9.37 -15.06 12.72
CA ALA A 164 10.08 -15.76 13.78
C ALA A 164 9.15 -16.09 14.96
N LYS A 165 8.30 -15.14 15.35
CA LYS A 165 7.29 -15.34 16.40
C LYS A 165 6.35 -16.51 16.05
N LEU A 166 5.80 -16.54 14.84
CA LEU A 166 4.92 -17.63 14.39
C LEU A 166 5.61 -19.00 14.48
N ARG A 167 6.87 -19.10 14.01
CA ARG A 167 7.65 -20.34 14.12
C ARG A 167 7.87 -20.78 15.58
N TYR A 168 8.10 -19.83 16.49
CA TYR A 168 8.25 -20.15 17.91
C TYR A 168 6.92 -20.58 18.54
N GLU A 169 5.80 -19.98 18.15
CA GLU A 169 4.47 -20.39 18.58
C GLU A 169 4.14 -21.81 18.12
N ASP A 170 4.40 -22.15 16.86
CA ASP A 170 4.24 -23.50 16.33
C ASP A 170 5.12 -24.51 17.06
N LYS A 171 6.40 -24.17 17.28
CA LYS A 171 7.33 -25.03 18.03
C LYS A 171 6.87 -25.23 19.46
N LYS A 172 6.37 -24.19 20.13
CA LYS A 172 5.82 -24.27 21.48
C LYS A 172 4.61 -25.22 21.53
N GLN A 173 3.66 -25.08 20.60
CA GLN A 173 2.49 -25.95 20.52
C GLN A 173 2.88 -27.41 20.30
N TYR A 174 3.82 -27.65 19.38
CA TYR A 174 4.35 -28.99 19.14
C TYR A 174 4.95 -29.59 20.43
N LEU A 175 5.88 -28.88 21.08
CA LEU A 175 6.52 -29.39 22.31
C LEU A 175 5.52 -29.64 23.44
N LEU A 176 4.54 -28.76 23.63
CA LEU A 176 3.49 -28.95 24.64
C LEU A 176 2.65 -30.20 24.36
N SER A 177 2.33 -30.50 23.10
CA SER A 177 1.61 -31.73 22.74
C SER A 177 2.40 -33.00 23.02
N GLN A 178 3.73 -32.93 23.04
CA GLN A 178 4.62 -34.06 23.38
C GLN A 178 4.84 -34.23 24.90
N MET A 179 4.54 -33.21 25.71
CA MET A 179 4.78 -33.25 27.17
C MET A 179 3.69 -33.98 27.95
N PHE A 180 2.48 -34.08 27.42
CA PHE A 180 1.36 -34.78 28.05
C PHE A 180 1.14 -36.12 27.34
N ILE A 181 2.01 -37.09 27.67
CA ILE A 181 1.83 -38.53 27.44
C ILE A 181 1.39 -39.15 28.77
#